data_AF-A0A3Q2NWU1-F1
#
_entry.id   AF-A0A3Q2NWU1-F1
#
_cell.length_a   1.000
_cell.length_b   1.000
_cell.length_c   1.000
_cell.angle_alpha   90.00
_cell.angle_beta   90.00
_cell.angle_gamma   90.00
#
_symmetry.space_group_name_H-M   'P 1'
#
loop_
_entity.id
_entity.type
_entity.pdbx_description
1 polymer ?
#
loop_
_entity_poly.entity_id
_entity_poly.type
_entity_poly.pdbx_seq_one_letter_code
_entity_poly.pdbx_strand_id
1 'polypeptide(L)'
;MERAFQTALWLLKPEIVFILGDIFDEGKWSSQKHWEDDVRRFHRMFRHSTDTELVVLVGNHDIGFHYEMDWFKLQRFEKVFNASSTRIVTKKGAGWGSVFALESTCAGEALFIDKKHVSNFRPFVRSRCVKRTDVTTPACCFVPQHYPLYRVSDASCTGQDAAPPEERHLLFREKYDVLSKEASQRLLQWFKPRLVLSGHTHSGCEVLHDKRYPEVSVPSFSWRNRNNPSFILVSGLDAAESSKVSLIKVNFVFPLEIKVPESG
;
A
#
# COMPACT_ATOMS: atom_id res chain seq x y z
N MET A 1 -15.91 -7.46 4.00
CA MET A 1 -14.64 -7.52 3.25
C MET A 1 -14.60 -8.65 2.22
N GLU A 2 -14.80 -9.94 2.58
CA GLU A 2 -14.72 -11.05 1.60
C GLU A 2 -15.58 -10.85 0.34
N ARG A 3 -16.89 -10.65 0.51
CA ARG A 3 -17.81 -10.41 -0.62
C ARG A 3 -17.38 -9.23 -1.49
N ALA A 4 -16.95 -8.15 -0.86
CA ALA A 4 -16.49 -6.94 -1.53
C ALA A 4 -15.25 -7.21 -2.40
N PHE A 5 -14.26 -7.92 -1.86
CA PHE A 5 -13.04 -8.29 -2.57
C PHE A 5 -13.31 -9.25 -3.71
N GLN A 6 -14.10 -10.31 -3.47
CA GLN A 6 -14.47 -11.28 -4.51
C GLN A 6 -15.28 -10.64 -5.64
N THR A 7 -16.15 -9.68 -5.32
CA THR A 7 -16.91 -8.91 -6.32
C THR A 7 -16.00 -8.01 -7.14
N ALA A 8 -15.06 -7.31 -6.49
CA ALA A 8 -14.08 -6.46 -7.18
C ALA A 8 -13.19 -7.28 -8.12
N LEU A 9 -12.69 -8.45 -7.70
CA LEU A 9 -11.94 -9.36 -8.57
C LEU A 9 -12.76 -9.82 -9.77
N TRP A 10 -14.01 -10.22 -9.55
CA TRP A 10 -14.87 -10.73 -10.61
C TRP A 10 -15.21 -9.65 -11.67
N LEU A 11 -15.53 -8.43 -11.22
CA LEU A 11 -15.90 -7.32 -12.10
C LEU A 11 -14.68 -6.72 -12.83
N LEU A 12 -13.62 -6.42 -12.08
CA LEU A 12 -12.50 -5.61 -12.57
C LEU A 12 -11.37 -6.45 -13.17
N LYS A 13 -11.29 -7.74 -12.83
CA LYS A 13 -10.28 -8.70 -13.32
C LYS A 13 -8.85 -8.12 -13.30
N PRO A 14 -8.37 -7.63 -12.15
CA PRO A 14 -7.07 -6.97 -12.09
C PRO A 14 -5.92 -7.96 -12.32
N GLU A 15 -4.88 -7.49 -13.00
CA GLU A 15 -3.65 -8.27 -13.19
C GLU A 15 -2.85 -8.39 -11.88
N ILE A 16 -2.82 -7.33 -11.08
CA ILE A 16 -2.11 -7.25 -9.80
C ILE A 16 -3.03 -6.59 -8.78
N VAL A 17 -3.02 -7.10 -7.55
CA VAL A 17 -3.63 -6.44 -6.39
C VAL A 17 -2.55 -6.17 -5.36
N PHE A 18 -2.47 -4.92 -4.89
CA PHE A 18 -1.66 -4.54 -3.74
C PHE A 18 -2.53 -4.40 -2.50
N ILE A 19 -2.16 -5.05 -1.40
CA ILE A 19 -2.70 -4.77 -0.07
C ILE A 19 -1.59 -4.09 0.74
N LEU A 20 -1.82 -2.82 1.10
CA LEU A 20 -0.80 -1.94 1.67
C LEU A 20 -0.58 -2.12 3.18
N GLY A 21 -0.67 -3.34 3.72
CA GLY A 21 -0.45 -3.62 5.15
C GLY A 21 -1.71 -3.60 6.03
N ASP A 22 -1.47 -3.84 7.32
CA ASP A 22 -2.48 -3.99 8.38
C ASP A 22 -3.51 -5.06 8.03
N ILE A 23 -2.98 -6.25 7.74
CA ILE A 23 -3.77 -7.44 7.40
C ILE A 23 -4.43 -8.01 8.65
N PHE A 24 -3.66 -8.04 9.73
CA PHE A 24 -4.07 -8.61 11.01
C PHE A 24 -4.26 -7.50 12.02
N ASP A 25 -5.37 -7.56 12.77
CA ASP A 25 -5.65 -6.59 13.83
C ASP A 25 -4.61 -6.67 14.95
N GLU A 26 -4.25 -7.90 15.31
CA GLU A 26 -3.47 -8.25 16.48
C GLU A 26 -2.20 -9.03 16.16
N GLY A 27 -1.74 -8.97 14.90
CA GLY A 27 -0.54 -9.67 14.44
C GLY A 27 0.61 -9.44 15.42
N LYS A 28 0.92 -8.19 15.75
CA LYS A 28 2.00 -7.80 16.68
C LYS A 28 2.03 -8.51 18.05
N TRP A 29 0.94 -9.07 18.55
CA TRP A 29 0.92 -9.80 19.83
C TRP A 29 0.15 -11.11 19.80
N SER A 30 -0.19 -11.62 18.61
CA SER A 30 -0.95 -12.85 18.45
C SER A 30 -0.18 -14.07 18.95
N SER A 31 -0.87 -14.96 19.67
CA SER A 31 -0.37 -16.32 19.90
C SER A 31 -0.22 -17.08 18.57
N GLN A 32 0.55 -18.16 18.55
CA GLN A 32 0.71 -18.99 17.35
C GLN A 32 -0.64 -19.49 16.79
N LYS A 33 -1.56 -19.89 17.68
CA LYS A 33 -2.89 -20.35 17.28
C LYS A 33 -3.73 -19.24 16.65
N HIS A 34 -3.76 -18.05 17.26
CA HIS A 34 -4.50 -16.92 16.71
C HIS A 34 -3.90 -16.44 15.38
N TRP A 35 -2.57 -16.44 15.25
CA TRP A 35 -1.89 -16.17 13.99
C TRP A 35 -2.32 -17.14 12.88
N GLU A 36 -2.32 -18.45 13.15
CA GLU A 36 -2.75 -19.45 12.18
C GLU A 36 -4.23 -19.29 11.78
N ASP A 37 -5.09 -18.95 12.73
CA ASP A 37 -6.50 -18.64 12.47
C ASP A 37 -6.64 -17.41 11.58
N ASP A 38 -5.88 -16.35 11.84
CA ASP A 38 -5.85 -15.12 11.05
C ASP A 38 -5.36 -15.36 9.62
N VAL A 39 -4.28 -16.12 9.46
CA VAL A 39 -3.73 -16.53 8.16
C VAL A 39 -4.76 -17.34 7.37
N ARG A 40 -5.45 -18.30 8.01
CA ARG A 40 -6.52 -19.08 7.35
C ARG A 40 -7.67 -18.19 6.91
N ARG A 41 -8.08 -17.22 7.73
CA ARG A 41 -9.12 -16.23 7.37
C ARG A 41 -8.67 -15.37 6.20
N PHE A 42 -7.43 -14.88 6.20
CA PHE A 42 -6.87 -14.11 5.10
C PHE A 42 -6.97 -14.88 3.77
N HIS A 43 -6.44 -16.10 3.72
CA HIS A 43 -6.43 -16.90 2.48
C HIS A 43 -7.84 -17.20 1.97
N ARG A 44 -8.82 -17.39 2.87
CA ARG A 44 -10.23 -17.56 2.48
C ARG A 44 -10.79 -16.28 1.86
N MET A 45 -10.60 -15.15 2.54
CA MET A 45 -11.21 -13.87 2.15
C MET A 45 -10.61 -13.31 0.85
N PHE A 46 -9.29 -13.40 0.71
CA PHE A 46 -8.52 -12.85 -0.39
C PHE A 46 -8.11 -13.91 -1.43
N ARG A 47 -8.89 -15.01 -1.54
CA ARG A 47 -8.70 -16.03 -2.57
C ARG A 47 -8.80 -15.40 -3.97
N HIS A 48 -7.93 -15.84 -4.87
CA HIS A 48 -7.80 -15.33 -6.24
C HIS A 48 -7.32 -16.45 -7.18
N SER A 49 -7.49 -16.28 -8.50
CA SER A 49 -6.91 -17.21 -9.48
C SER A 49 -5.43 -16.92 -9.70
N THR A 50 -4.72 -17.85 -10.33
CA THR A 50 -3.30 -17.67 -10.71
C THR A 50 -3.07 -16.54 -11.71
N ASP A 51 -4.12 -16.02 -12.35
CA ASP A 51 -4.03 -14.92 -13.32
C ASP A 51 -3.85 -13.56 -12.62
N THR A 52 -4.23 -13.45 -11.35
CA THR A 52 -4.07 -12.25 -10.52
C THR A 52 -2.88 -12.44 -9.58
N GLU A 53 -1.91 -11.52 -9.61
CA GLU A 53 -0.83 -11.52 -8.62
C GLU A 53 -1.26 -10.71 -7.39
N LEU A 54 -1.26 -11.34 -6.22
CA LEU A 54 -1.52 -10.67 -4.96
C LEU A 54 -0.19 -10.30 -4.27
N VAL A 55 0.01 -9.01 -4.02
CA VAL A 55 1.18 -8.46 -3.33
C VAL A 55 0.72 -7.86 -2.02
N VAL A 56 1.20 -8.42 -0.91
CA VAL A 56 0.84 -7.99 0.44
C VAL A 56 2.05 -7.36 1.09
N LEU A 57 1.90 -6.10 1.49
CA LEU A 57 2.92 -5.35 2.21
C LEU A 57 2.66 -5.49 3.71
N VAL A 58 3.69 -5.33 4.52
CA VAL A 58 3.53 -5.32 5.98
C VAL A 58 3.08 -3.95 6.52
N GLY A 59 2.17 -3.96 7.50
CA GLY A 59 1.78 -2.82 8.31
C GLY A 59 2.20 -2.94 9.77
N ASN A 60 1.85 -1.93 10.58
CA ASN A 60 2.22 -1.88 12.00
C ASN A 60 1.38 -2.82 12.87
N HIS A 61 0.15 -3.14 12.46
CA HIS A 61 -0.63 -4.13 13.18
C HIS A 61 -0.14 -5.57 12.95
N ASP A 62 0.56 -5.82 11.84
CA ASP A 62 1.06 -7.14 11.48
C ASP A 62 2.30 -7.55 12.32
N ILE A 63 3.24 -6.61 12.50
CA ILE A 63 4.53 -6.88 13.16
C ILE A 63 4.91 -5.91 14.29
N GLY A 64 4.07 -4.91 14.59
CA GLY A 64 4.29 -3.90 15.61
C GLY A 64 4.88 -2.59 15.05
N PHE A 65 4.85 -1.54 15.88
CA PHE A 65 5.61 -0.32 15.58
C PHE A 65 7.12 -0.59 15.66
N HIS A 66 7.94 0.37 15.23
CA HIS A 66 9.39 0.24 15.16
C HIS A 66 10.06 -0.26 16.46
N TYR A 67 9.51 0.06 17.63
CA TYR A 67 10.02 -0.37 18.94
C TYR A 67 9.45 -1.72 19.42
N GLU A 68 8.38 -2.24 18.80
CA GLU A 68 7.73 -3.53 19.12
C GLU A 68 8.10 -4.63 18.12
N MET A 69 8.66 -4.26 16.97
CA MET A 69 9.05 -5.19 15.92
C MET A 69 10.20 -6.08 16.37
N ASP A 70 10.11 -7.38 16.04
CA ASP A 70 11.21 -8.32 16.20
C ASP A 70 11.36 -9.24 14.97
N TRP A 71 12.47 -9.98 14.93
CA TRP A 71 12.83 -10.84 13.79
C TRP A 71 11.83 -11.99 13.60
N PHE A 72 11.24 -12.50 14.68
CA PHE A 72 10.27 -13.58 14.62
C PHE A 72 8.97 -13.12 13.95
N LYS A 73 8.46 -11.95 14.35
CA LYS A 73 7.27 -11.33 13.75
C LYS A 73 7.45 -11.05 12.27
N LEU A 74 8.61 -10.53 11.88
CA LEU A 74 8.94 -10.29 10.48
C LEU A 74 9.03 -11.61 9.69
N GLN A 75 9.79 -12.59 10.19
CA GLN A 75 9.95 -13.90 9.53
C GLN A 75 8.62 -14.60 9.27
N ARG A 76 7.74 -14.66 10.28
CA ARG A 76 6.47 -15.39 10.11
C ARG A 76 5.58 -14.67 9.09
N PHE A 77 5.63 -13.34 9.03
CA PHE A 77 4.90 -12.56 8.02
C PHE A 77 5.48 -12.82 6.62
N GLU A 78 6.80 -12.67 6.45
CA GLU A 78 7.50 -12.92 5.18
C GLU A 78 7.25 -14.35 4.67
N LYS A 79 7.23 -15.35 5.58
CA LYS A 79 6.96 -16.75 5.24
C LYS A 79 5.54 -16.96 4.68
N VAL A 80 4.53 -16.28 5.22
CA VAL A 80 3.14 -16.43 4.77
C VAL A 80 2.90 -15.74 3.43
N PHE A 81 3.42 -14.52 3.28
CA PHE A 81 3.10 -13.66 2.14
C PHE A 81 4.14 -13.68 1.02
N ASN A 82 5.25 -14.41 1.21
CA ASN A 82 6.44 -14.30 0.37
C ASN A 82 6.83 -12.81 0.20
N ALA A 83 6.69 -12.07 1.30
CA ALA A 83 7.03 -10.67 1.39
C ALA A 83 8.54 -10.54 1.63
N SER A 84 9.08 -9.40 1.25
CA SER A 84 10.45 -9.07 1.60
C SER A 84 10.52 -7.57 1.77
N SER A 85 11.36 -7.12 2.70
CA SER A 85 11.67 -5.70 2.90
C SER A 85 11.94 -4.87 1.62
N THR A 86 12.28 -5.50 0.49
CA THR A 86 12.41 -4.84 -0.82
C THR A 86 12.03 -5.80 -1.96
N ARG A 87 10.73 -5.92 -2.31
CA ARG A 87 10.29 -6.75 -3.44
C ARG A 87 9.91 -5.94 -4.66
N ILE A 88 10.60 -6.14 -5.80
CA ILE A 88 10.14 -5.66 -7.11
C ILE A 88 9.20 -6.70 -7.72
N VAL A 89 7.99 -6.26 -8.07
CA VAL A 89 6.99 -7.09 -8.76
C VAL A 89 6.88 -6.66 -10.20
N THR A 90 7.34 -7.49 -11.14
CA THR A 90 7.27 -7.20 -12.57
C THR A 90 6.32 -8.18 -13.25
N LYS A 91 5.21 -7.67 -13.79
CA LYS A 91 4.33 -8.44 -14.67
C LYS A 91 4.58 -8.06 -16.14
N LYS A 92 4.80 -9.07 -16.98
CA LYS A 92 5.01 -8.90 -18.43
C LYS A 92 3.71 -9.24 -19.17
N GLY A 93 2.99 -8.23 -19.65
CA GLY A 93 2.04 -8.36 -20.76
C GLY A 93 2.71 -7.87 -22.05
N ALA A 94 2.23 -8.27 -23.23
CA ALA A 94 2.73 -7.79 -24.52
C ALA A 94 2.66 -6.25 -24.60
N GLY A 95 3.78 -5.55 -24.41
CA GLY A 95 3.89 -4.08 -24.47
C GLY A 95 4.05 -3.35 -23.13
N TRP A 96 3.95 -4.04 -21.99
CA TRP A 96 3.80 -3.38 -20.69
C TRP A 96 5.15 -3.03 -20.06
N GLY A 97 5.23 -1.82 -19.51
CA GLY A 97 6.33 -1.40 -18.64
C GLY A 97 6.34 -2.22 -17.37
N SER A 98 7.52 -2.53 -16.86
CA SER A 98 7.64 -3.13 -15.53
C SER A 98 7.01 -2.19 -14.50
N VAL A 99 5.95 -2.64 -13.82
CA VAL A 99 5.60 -2.05 -12.53
C VAL A 99 6.78 -2.35 -11.62
N PHE A 100 7.23 -1.35 -10.90
CA PHE A 100 8.10 -1.55 -9.76
C PHE A 100 7.24 -1.20 -8.58
N ALA A 101 7.11 -2.13 -7.66
CA ALA A 101 6.63 -1.85 -6.32
C ALA A 101 7.86 -1.88 -5.44
N LEU A 102 7.97 -0.97 -4.48
CA LEU A 102 8.94 -1.08 -3.41
C LEU A 102 8.15 -1.13 -2.12
N GLU A 103 8.03 -2.32 -1.55
CA GLU A 103 7.55 -2.50 -0.19
C GLU A 103 8.52 -1.81 0.77
N SER A 104 8.25 -0.56 1.18
CA SER A 104 8.94 0.02 2.35
C SER A 104 8.10 -0.31 3.57
N THR A 105 8.43 -1.43 4.21
CA THR A 105 7.93 -1.72 5.56
C THR A 105 8.35 -0.60 6.51
N CYS A 106 7.79 -0.50 7.71
CA CYS A 106 8.29 0.40 8.76
C CYS A 106 9.79 0.20 9.07
N ALA A 107 10.38 -0.90 8.60
CA ALA A 107 11.81 -1.06 8.55
C ALA A 107 12.48 -0.09 7.54
N GLY A 108 11.78 0.77 6.84
CA GLY A 108 12.33 1.92 6.11
C GLY A 108 13.02 2.94 7.02
N GLU A 109 13.03 2.79 8.34
CA GLU A 109 14.08 3.39 9.16
C GLU A 109 15.03 2.34 9.75
N ALA A 110 14.53 1.18 10.18
CA ALA A 110 15.38 0.13 10.76
C ALA A 110 16.39 -0.51 9.77
N LEU A 111 15.99 -0.75 8.52
CA LEU A 111 16.85 -1.11 7.36
C LEU A 111 17.72 0.05 6.91
N PHE A 112 17.33 1.30 7.15
CA PHE A 112 18.23 2.44 6.89
C PHE A 112 19.34 2.54 7.94
N ILE A 113 19.11 1.99 9.14
CA ILE A 113 20.14 1.80 10.17
C ILE A 113 21.04 0.62 9.82
N ASP A 114 20.54 -0.43 9.15
CA ASP A 114 21.41 -1.47 8.58
C ASP A 114 22.08 -1.01 7.28
N LYS A 115 23.26 -0.40 7.43
CA LYS A 115 24.14 0.03 6.33
C LYS A 115 24.38 -1.05 5.26
N LYS A 116 24.25 -2.35 5.57
CA LYS A 116 24.45 -3.45 4.60
C LYS A 116 23.28 -3.62 3.63
N HIS A 117 22.05 -3.34 4.05
CA HIS A 117 20.90 -3.40 3.14
C HIS A 117 20.85 -2.17 2.22
N VAL A 118 21.15 -0.97 2.74
CA VAL A 118 21.24 0.27 1.95
C VAL A 118 22.34 0.21 0.88
N SER A 119 23.49 -0.40 1.19
CA SER A 119 24.62 -0.50 0.25
C SER A 119 24.34 -1.43 -0.93
N ASN A 120 23.54 -2.49 -0.75
CA ASN A 120 23.08 -3.37 -1.83
C ASN A 120 21.88 -2.78 -2.60
N PHE A 121 21.08 -1.95 -1.92
CA PHE A 121 19.88 -1.34 -2.48
C PHE A 121 20.18 -0.22 -3.49
N ARG A 122 21.15 0.65 -3.20
CA ARG A 122 21.49 1.79 -4.07
C ARG A 122 21.96 1.38 -5.48
N PRO A 123 22.85 0.36 -5.66
CA PRO A 123 23.17 -0.19 -6.98
C PRO A 123 21.96 -0.88 -7.63
N PHE A 124 21.13 -1.57 -6.86
CA PHE A 124 19.96 -2.30 -7.36
C PHE A 124 18.90 -1.36 -7.97
N VAL A 125 18.55 -0.27 -7.28
CA VAL A 125 17.63 0.77 -7.77
C VAL A 125 18.17 1.45 -9.03
N ARG A 126 19.46 1.84 -9.02
CA ARG A 126 20.14 2.38 -10.21
C ARG A 126 20.14 1.39 -11.39
N SER A 127 20.28 0.10 -11.12
CA SER A 127 20.36 -0.91 -12.16
C SER A 127 19.01 -1.29 -12.79
N ARG A 128 17.86 -0.92 -12.22
CA ARG A 128 16.54 -1.34 -12.75
C ARG A 128 15.57 -0.18 -12.98
N CYS A 129 15.47 0.81 -12.08
CA CYS A 129 14.69 2.03 -12.34
C CYS A 129 15.47 3.01 -13.24
N VAL A 130 16.82 2.98 -13.27
CA VAL A 130 17.66 3.96 -14.01
C VAL A 130 18.36 3.36 -15.25
N LYS A 131 18.16 2.06 -15.56
CA LYS A 131 18.88 1.38 -16.66
C LYS A 131 18.45 1.72 -18.09
N ARG A 132 17.67 2.77 -18.31
CA ARG A 132 17.49 3.35 -19.65
C ARG A 132 18.32 4.62 -19.74
N THR A 133 19.50 4.47 -20.32
CA THR A 133 20.40 5.57 -20.75
C THR A 133 19.87 6.31 -21.99
N ASP A 134 18.60 6.11 -22.35
CA ASP A 134 17.96 6.85 -23.43
C ASP A 134 17.06 7.92 -22.83
N VAL A 135 17.39 9.17 -23.10
CA VAL A 135 17.04 10.40 -22.36
C VAL A 135 15.53 10.76 -22.44
N THR A 136 14.68 9.90 -22.99
CA THR A 136 13.29 10.23 -23.35
C THR A 136 12.21 9.44 -22.63
N THR A 137 12.51 8.49 -21.72
CA THR A 137 11.47 7.74 -20.99
C THR A 137 11.59 7.84 -19.46
N PRO A 138 10.60 8.43 -18.76
CA PRO A 138 10.60 8.48 -17.29
C PRO A 138 10.54 7.07 -16.69
N ALA A 139 11.34 6.83 -15.65
CA ALA A 139 11.33 5.59 -14.87
C ALA A 139 9.92 5.33 -14.31
N CYS A 140 9.26 4.26 -14.80
CA CYS A 140 7.88 3.88 -14.44
C CYS A 140 7.77 3.24 -13.05
N CYS A 141 8.46 3.79 -12.04
CA CYS A 141 8.48 3.20 -10.69
C CYS A 141 7.31 3.76 -9.87
N PHE A 142 6.37 2.89 -9.49
CA PHE A 142 5.36 3.14 -8.46
C PHE A 142 5.97 2.77 -7.11
N VAL A 143 5.51 3.38 -6.03
CA VAL A 143 5.99 3.02 -4.68
C VAL A 143 4.78 2.77 -3.80
N PRO A 144 4.25 1.53 -3.79
CA PRO A 144 3.29 1.12 -2.77
C PRO A 144 4.03 0.92 -1.45
N GLN A 145 3.52 1.51 -0.39
CA GLN A 145 4.04 1.41 0.97
C GLN A 145 2.90 1.45 1.96
N HIS A 146 3.14 1.05 3.21
CA HIS A 146 2.12 1.15 4.25
C HIS A 146 2.01 2.57 4.80
N TYR A 147 3.12 3.14 5.28
CA TYR A 147 3.15 4.49 5.85
C TYR A 147 3.14 5.58 4.78
N PRO A 148 2.41 6.68 4.98
CA PRO A 148 2.53 7.84 4.13
C PRO A 148 3.92 8.48 4.21
N LEU A 149 4.28 9.21 3.14
CA LEU A 149 5.41 10.12 3.20
C LEU A 149 5.14 11.23 4.23
N TYR A 150 6.22 11.84 4.70
CA TYR A 150 6.16 12.93 5.68
C TYR A 150 5.23 14.05 5.21
N ARG A 151 4.23 14.35 6.05
CA ARG A 151 3.37 15.53 6.00
C ARG A 151 2.93 15.88 7.41
N VAL A 152 2.63 17.15 7.64
CA VAL A 152 2.34 17.67 9.00
C VAL A 152 0.99 17.18 9.52
N SER A 153 0.00 17.03 8.64
CA SER A 153 -1.34 16.53 8.93
C SER A 153 -2.06 16.22 7.61
N ASP A 154 -3.29 15.72 7.71
CA ASP A 154 -4.21 15.56 6.58
C ASP A 154 -5.09 16.81 6.32
N ALA A 155 -4.72 17.97 6.86
CA ALA A 155 -5.59 19.17 6.83
C ALA A 155 -5.93 19.65 5.42
N SER A 156 -5.02 19.45 4.46
CA SER A 156 -5.24 19.80 3.04
C SER A 156 -6.04 18.74 2.26
N CYS A 157 -6.29 17.57 2.84
CA CYS A 157 -6.98 16.48 2.17
C CYS A 157 -8.47 16.80 2.03
N THR A 158 -9.03 16.51 0.85
CA THR A 158 -10.43 16.77 0.53
C THR A 158 -11.08 15.55 -0.13
N GLY A 159 -12.40 15.61 -0.32
CA GLY A 159 -13.18 14.52 -0.90
C GLY A 159 -13.81 13.59 0.13
N GLN A 160 -14.60 12.64 -0.36
CA GLN A 160 -15.47 11.80 0.47
C GLN A 160 -14.73 10.89 1.47
N ASP A 161 -13.47 10.55 1.18
CA ASP A 161 -12.71 9.61 2.03
C ASP A 161 -11.65 10.30 2.89
N ALA A 162 -11.54 11.63 2.78
CA ALA A 162 -10.71 12.42 3.66
C ALA A 162 -11.17 12.22 5.12
N ALA A 163 -10.21 12.23 6.04
CA ALA A 163 -10.52 12.23 7.46
C ALA A 163 -11.44 13.42 7.80
N PRO A 164 -12.35 13.27 8.78
CA PRO A 164 -13.23 14.35 9.17
C PRO A 164 -12.42 15.54 9.76
N PRO A 165 -12.98 16.76 9.79
CA PRO A 165 -12.26 17.96 10.23
C PRO A 165 -11.54 17.82 11.58
N GLU A 166 -12.16 17.16 12.55
CA GLU A 166 -11.62 16.90 13.88
C GLU A 166 -10.36 16.02 13.90
N GLU A 167 -10.23 15.10 12.94
CA GLU A 167 -9.09 14.19 12.83
C GLU A 167 -8.03 14.73 11.87
N ARG A 168 -8.43 15.27 10.71
CA ARG A 168 -7.49 15.65 9.65
C ARG A 168 -6.56 16.81 10.02
N HIS A 169 -6.92 17.62 11.02
CA HIS A 169 -6.07 18.72 11.52
C HIS A 169 -5.14 18.30 12.66
N LEU A 170 -5.22 17.05 13.12
CA LEU A 170 -4.28 16.54 14.12
C LEU A 170 -2.88 16.46 13.51
N LEU A 171 -1.89 16.85 14.30
CA LEU A 171 -0.49 16.81 13.89
C LEU A 171 0.01 15.37 13.87
N PHE A 172 0.59 14.96 12.75
CA PHE A 172 1.22 13.66 12.62
C PHE A 172 2.57 13.61 13.33
N ARG A 173 2.81 12.48 13.98
CA ARG A 173 4.08 12.10 14.58
C ARG A 173 4.89 11.28 13.60
N GLU A 174 6.10 11.74 13.32
CA GLU A 174 7.07 10.96 12.53
C GLU A 174 7.30 9.58 13.15
N LYS A 175 7.47 8.57 12.29
CA LYS A 175 7.72 7.16 12.64
C LYS A 175 6.55 6.47 13.34
N TYR A 176 5.42 7.14 13.43
CA TYR A 176 4.19 6.63 14.01
C TYR A 176 3.01 6.80 13.09
N ASP A 177 2.74 8.00 12.59
CA ASP A 177 1.63 8.27 11.65
C ASP A 177 2.14 8.36 10.20
N VAL A 178 3.40 8.82 10.03
CA VAL A 178 4.05 9.03 8.73
C VAL A 178 5.53 8.65 8.81
N LEU A 179 6.16 8.43 7.65
CA LEU A 179 7.63 8.33 7.57
C LEU A 179 8.31 9.62 8.04
N SER A 180 9.56 9.52 8.47
CA SER A 180 10.34 10.72 8.78
C SER A 180 10.59 11.58 7.54
N LYS A 181 10.84 12.86 7.76
CA LYS A 181 11.17 13.79 6.69
C LYS A 181 12.40 13.33 5.91
N GLU A 182 13.43 12.85 6.60
CA GLU A 182 14.65 12.35 5.98
C GLU A 182 14.40 11.08 5.14
N ALA A 183 13.63 10.12 5.66
CA ALA A 183 13.32 8.90 4.93
C ALA A 183 12.49 9.20 3.66
N SER A 184 11.50 10.08 3.80
CA SER A 184 10.63 10.51 2.70
C SER A 184 11.44 11.17 1.58
N GLN A 185 12.33 12.12 1.93
CA GLN A 185 13.19 12.77 0.96
C GLN A 185 14.15 11.80 0.27
N ARG A 186 14.73 10.84 1.00
CA ARG A 186 15.60 9.81 0.41
C ARG A 186 14.86 8.92 -0.58
N LEU A 187 13.65 8.47 -0.23
CA LEU A 187 12.81 7.68 -1.13
C LEU A 187 12.51 8.45 -2.42
N LEU A 188 12.06 9.70 -2.31
CA LEU A 188 11.80 10.55 -3.49
C LEU A 188 13.04 10.76 -4.35
N GLN A 189 14.21 10.99 -3.74
CA GLN A 189 15.47 11.20 -4.46
C GLN A 189 15.98 9.93 -5.17
N TRP A 190 15.84 8.77 -4.54
CA TRP A 190 16.32 7.50 -5.07
C TRP A 190 15.41 6.94 -6.16
N PHE A 191 14.10 6.98 -5.94
CA PHE A 191 13.13 6.36 -6.82
C PHE A 191 12.59 7.31 -7.90
N LYS A 192 12.51 8.60 -7.59
CA LYS A 192 11.82 9.60 -8.42
C LYS A 192 10.48 9.06 -8.95
N PRO A 193 9.60 8.59 -8.04
CA PRO A 193 8.47 7.76 -8.42
C PRO A 193 7.45 8.53 -9.27
N ARG A 194 6.75 7.82 -10.16
CA ARG A 194 5.64 8.41 -10.91
C ARG A 194 4.41 8.61 -10.01
N LEU A 195 4.24 7.74 -9.02
CA LEU A 195 3.17 7.76 -8.04
C LEU A 195 3.58 6.96 -6.79
N VAL A 196 3.29 7.52 -5.63
CA VAL A 196 3.38 6.84 -4.34
C VAL A 196 1.98 6.44 -3.90
N LEU A 197 1.82 5.20 -3.46
CA LEU A 197 0.57 4.70 -2.88
C LEU A 197 0.85 4.36 -1.43
N SER A 198 0.10 4.95 -0.50
CA SER A 198 0.26 4.71 0.94
C SER A 198 -1.06 4.28 1.60
N GLY A 199 -1.02 3.87 2.86
CA GLY A 199 -2.19 3.51 3.66
C GLY A 199 -2.09 4.11 5.07
N HIS A 200 -2.24 3.24 6.09
CA HIS A 200 -2.05 3.53 7.52
C HIS A 200 -3.06 4.51 8.17
N THR A 201 -3.26 5.72 7.65
CA THR A 201 -4.16 6.73 8.26
C THR A 201 -5.65 6.37 8.13
N HIS A 202 -5.95 5.23 7.51
CA HIS A 202 -7.27 4.74 7.13
C HIS A 202 -8.05 5.66 6.18
N SER A 203 -7.52 6.84 5.85
CA SER A 203 -8.21 7.91 5.14
C SER A 203 -7.62 8.17 3.76
N GLY A 204 -8.48 8.58 2.85
CA GLY A 204 -8.10 8.99 1.51
C GLY A 204 -7.44 10.36 1.55
N CYS A 205 -6.24 10.48 0.99
CA CYS A 205 -5.60 11.78 0.83
C CYS A 205 -4.75 11.82 -0.44
N GLU A 206 -4.74 12.97 -1.11
CA GLU A 206 -3.87 13.24 -2.25
C GLU A 206 -2.92 14.38 -1.89
N VAL A 207 -1.62 14.13 -2.02
CA VAL A 207 -0.56 15.09 -1.68
C VAL A 207 0.45 15.16 -2.80
N LEU A 208 0.88 16.37 -3.16
CA LEU A 208 1.93 16.58 -4.14
C LEU A 208 3.24 16.98 -3.44
N HIS A 209 4.18 16.04 -3.36
CA HIS A 209 5.50 16.26 -2.75
C HIS A 209 6.45 16.94 -3.73
N ASP A 210 7.23 17.91 -3.25
CA ASP A 210 8.19 18.68 -4.05
C ASP A 210 7.62 19.26 -5.36
N LYS A 211 6.30 19.53 -5.38
CA LYS A 211 5.54 19.96 -6.58
C LYS A 211 5.70 19.00 -7.78
N ARG A 212 6.06 17.73 -7.53
CA ARG A 212 6.44 16.79 -8.57
C ARG A 212 5.94 15.36 -8.34
N TYR A 213 5.99 14.86 -7.12
CA TYR A 213 5.74 13.45 -6.82
C TYR A 213 4.37 13.30 -6.18
N PRO A 214 3.34 12.84 -6.92
CA PRO A 214 2.04 12.61 -6.35
C PRO A 214 2.09 11.41 -5.40
N GLU A 215 1.46 11.56 -4.24
CA GLU A 215 1.14 10.51 -3.30
C GLU A 215 -0.37 10.41 -3.15
N VAL A 216 -0.89 9.19 -3.18
CA VAL A 216 -2.28 8.89 -2.84
C VAL A 216 -2.30 7.90 -1.68
N SER A 217 -2.77 8.37 -0.52
CA SER A 217 -3.10 7.52 0.61
C SER A 217 -4.44 6.85 0.33
N VAL A 218 -4.44 5.53 0.30
CA VAL A 218 -5.60 4.68 0.04
C VAL A 218 -6.37 4.50 1.35
N PRO A 219 -7.66 4.81 1.36
CA PRO A 219 -8.52 4.61 2.52
C PRO A 219 -8.67 3.12 2.87
N SER A 220 -9.06 2.84 4.12
CA SER A 220 -9.21 1.46 4.56
C SER A 220 -10.34 0.75 3.82
N PHE A 221 -10.04 -0.46 3.34
CA PHE A 221 -11.01 -1.41 2.81
C PHE A 221 -11.91 -2.03 3.90
N SER A 222 -11.53 -1.86 5.18
CA SER A 222 -12.21 -2.45 6.32
C SER A 222 -13.30 -1.55 6.87
N TRP A 223 -14.52 -2.11 6.99
CA TRP A 223 -15.66 -1.41 7.60
C TRP A 223 -15.42 -1.09 9.09
N ARG A 224 -14.52 -1.81 9.75
CA ARG A 224 -14.15 -1.53 11.15
C ARG A 224 -13.56 -0.13 11.32
N ASN A 225 -12.81 0.33 10.33
CA ASN A 225 -12.05 1.57 10.41
C ASN A 225 -12.87 2.75 9.88
N ARG A 226 -13.90 2.49 9.07
CA ARG A 226 -14.78 3.50 8.47
C ARG A 226 -16.04 2.91 7.86
N ASN A 227 -17.11 3.70 7.85
CA ASN A 227 -18.42 3.34 7.29
C ASN A 227 -18.54 3.54 5.77
N ASN A 228 -17.44 3.87 5.08
CA ASN A 228 -17.37 4.06 3.63
C ASN A 228 -16.10 3.42 3.06
N PRO A 229 -15.89 2.10 3.20
CA PRO A 229 -14.70 1.45 2.66
C PRO A 229 -14.65 1.61 1.14
N SER A 230 -13.43 1.80 0.65
CA SER A 230 -13.19 1.96 -0.77
C SER A 230 -11.81 1.41 -1.13
N PHE A 231 -11.53 1.35 -2.42
CA PHE A 231 -10.22 1.01 -2.95
C PHE A 231 -9.95 1.83 -4.22
N ILE A 232 -8.71 1.79 -4.69
CA ILE A 232 -8.29 2.48 -5.90
C ILE A 232 -7.93 1.46 -6.97
N LEU A 233 -8.53 1.59 -8.13
CA LEU A 233 -8.13 0.92 -9.37
C LEU A 233 -7.15 1.82 -10.12
N VAL A 234 -5.98 1.28 -10.45
CA VAL A 234 -4.97 1.98 -11.24
C VAL A 234 -4.98 1.42 -12.65
N SER A 235 -5.12 2.27 -13.67
CA SER A 235 -5.03 1.88 -15.09
C SER A 235 -4.09 2.80 -15.87
N GLY A 236 -3.74 2.40 -17.10
CA GLY A 236 -2.87 3.20 -17.98
C GLY A 236 -1.38 3.14 -17.58
N LEU A 237 -0.91 1.95 -17.19
CA LEU A 237 0.48 1.70 -16.81
C LEU A 237 1.41 1.46 -18.01
N ASP A 238 0.94 1.71 -19.24
CA ASP A 238 1.69 1.47 -20.45
C ASP A 238 2.95 2.35 -20.53
N ALA A 239 4.09 1.72 -20.80
CA ALA A 239 5.37 2.41 -20.97
C ALA A 239 5.43 3.23 -22.27
N ALA A 240 4.53 2.96 -23.22
CA ALA A 240 4.47 3.64 -24.51
C ALA A 240 3.67 4.96 -24.46
N GLU A 241 2.68 5.08 -23.57
CA GLU A 241 1.94 6.33 -23.33
C GLU A 241 2.37 6.94 -21.99
N SER A 242 3.33 7.86 -22.05
CA SER A 242 3.88 8.52 -20.86
C SER A 242 2.88 9.40 -20.09
N SER A 243 1.61 9.48 -20.50
CA SER A 243 0.77 10.64 -20.20
C SER A 243 -0.39 10.43 -19.24
N LYS A 244 -0.94 9.22 -18.98
CA LYS A 244 -2.10 9.11 -18.05
C LYS A 244 -2.15 7.82 -17.22
N VAL A 245 -1.61 7.87 -16.00
CA VAL A 245 -2.06 6.96 -14.93
C VAL A 245 -3.45 7.44 -14.53
N SER A 246 -4.45 6.58 -14.65
CA SER A 246 -5.80 6.87 -14.19
C SER A 246 -6.05 6.18 -12.87
N LEU A 247 -6.49 6.95 -11.88
CA LEU A 247 -6.89 6.43 -10.57
C LEU A 247 -8.41 6.51 -10.50
N ILE A 248 -9.05 5.35 -10.43
CA ILE A 248 -10.50 5.24 -10.28
C ILE A 248 -10.75 4.77 -8.86
N LYS A 249 -11.37 5.64 -8.08
CA LYS A 249 -11.80 5.33 -6.73
C LYS A 249 -13.14 4.59 -6.78
N VAL A 250 -13.22 3.46 -6.10
CA VAL A 250 -14.40 2.60 -6.08
C VAL A 250 -14.90 2.46 -4.64
N ASN A 251 -16.08 3.02 -4.38
CA ASN A 251 -16.76 2.92 -3.09
C ASN A 251 -17.72 1.73 -3.07
N PHE A 252 -17.79 1.01 -1.95
CA PHE A 252 -18.85 0.02 -1.77
C PHE A 252 -20.13 0.70 -1.30
N VAL A 253 -21.18 0.62 -2.11
CA VAL A 253 -22.53 1.04 -1.71
C VAL A 253 -23.28 -0.20 -1.26
N PHE A 254 -23.55 -0.29 0.04
CA PHE A 254 -24.48 -1.29 0.56
C PHE A 254 -25.85 -0.60 0.69
N PRO A 255 -26.93 -1.17 0.14
CA PRO A 255 -28.26 -0.65 0.41
C PRO A 255 -28.51 -0.77 1.93
N LEU A 256 -28.72 0.37 2.58
CA LEU A 256 -29.25 0.43 3.93
C LEU A 256 -30.66 -0.19 3.90
N GLU A 257 -30.83 -1.25 4.70
CA GLU A 257 -32.10 -1.93 4.99
C GLU A 257 -32.85 -2.55 3.79
N ILE A 258 -32.66 -3.85 3.59
CA ILE A 258 -33.80 -4.67 3.18
C ILE A 258 -34.70 -4.73 4.41
N LYS A 259 -35.74 -3.89 4.46
CA LYS A 259 -36.86 -4.10 5.38
C LYS A 259 -37.42 -5.48 5.10
N VAL A 260 -37.16 -6.42 5.99
CA VAL A 260 -37.88 -7.69 6.01
C VAL A 260 -39.35 -7.31 6.21
N PRO A 261 -40.29 -7.70 5.33
CA PRO A 261 -41.70 -7.43 5.56
C PRO A 261 -42.07 -8.13 6.86
N GLU A 262 -42.63 -7.39 7.82
CA GLU A 262 -43.29 -8.02 8.96
C GLU A 262 -44.38 -8.93 8.39
N SER A 263 -44.26 -10.22 8.67
CA SER A 263 -45.30 -11.21 8.39
C SER A 263 -46.52 -10.83 9.23
N GLY A 264 -47.55 -10.29 8.56
CA GLY A 264 -48.89 -10.11 9.13
C GLY A 264 -49.62 -11.43 9.36
#